data_AF-A0A959CTA4-F1
#
_entry.id   AF-A0A959CTA4-F1
#
_cell.length_a   1.000
_cell.length_b   1.000
_cell.length_c   1.000
_cell.angle_alpha   90.00
_cell.angle_beta   90.00
_cell.angle_gamma   90.00
#
_symmetry.space_group_name_H-M   'P 1'
#
loop_
_entity.id
_entity.type
_entity.pdbx_description
1 polymer ?
#
loop_
_entity_poly.entity_id
_entity_poly.type
_entity_poly.pdbx_seq_one_letter_code
_entity_poly.pdbx_strand_id
1 'polypeptide(L)'
;MVNKPKITISTSPFLHDRVTTPKIMWELTYTLIPILMAAVYYFGLSALLVSFSCIAGCLVTEYYLGKRGPLGNPLRDGSAVVTGLLLALTLPPGFPLWMAFVGGVVAIGMGKVIWGGLGQNVFNPALVGRAFLQAAFPTAITTWEPPDGRYWGVRGTNLAMPFYQGEPVDALSTATPLSEMKFSHEPTALADLLLGNISGSLGETCALLLLLAGLYLAFRRIINWRIPVAILATVALFSSIVYLLAPDRYPSPGFMVLAGGLLLGTVYMATDPVSSPLTPKGIW
;
A
#
# COMPACT_ATOMS: atom_id res chain seq x y z
N MET A 1 9.39 68.75 10.52
CA MET A 1 9.74 67.33 10.75
C MET A 1 9.45 66.56 9.47
N VAL A 2 10.49 66.07 8.79
CA VAL A 2 10.37 65.39 7.49
C VAL A 2 9.74 64.01 7.72
N ASN A 3 8.55 63.79 7.17
CA ASN A 3 7.82 62.53 7.28
C ASN A 3 8.53 61.49 6.40
N LYS A 4 9.39 60.66 7.01
CA LYS A 4 10.11 59.61 6.26
C LYS A 4 9.10 58.55 5.80
N PRO A 5 9.02 58.24 4.50
CA PRO A 5 8.13 57.20 4.01
C PRO A 5 8.51 55.85 4.64
N LYS A 6 7.50 55.14 5.16
CA LYS A 6 7.67 53.84 5.81
C LYS A 6 7.92 52.79 4.72
N ILE A 7 9.19 52.51 4.43
CA ILE A 7 9.59 51.52 3.43
C ILE A 7 9.45 50.13 4.05
N THR A 8 8.37 49.43 3.75
CA THR A 8 8.21 48.00 4.06
C THR A 8 9.00 47.18 3.05
N ILE A 9 10.12 46.61 3.48
CA ILE A 9 10.85 45.58 2.73
C ILE A 9 10.03 44.29 2.86
N SER A 10 9.13 44.03 1.90
CA SER A 10 8.49 42.73 1.77
C SER A 10 9.20 41.90 0.71
N THR A 11 9.33 40.60 0.95
CA THR A 11 9.76 39.66 -0.09
C THR A 11 8.77 39.68 -1.26
N SER A 12 9.26 39.35 -2.46
CA SER A 12 8.39 39.18 -3.63
C SER A 12 7.29 38.16 -3.32
N PRO A 13 6.02 38.41 -3.71
CA PRO A 13 4.95 37.46 -3.47
C PRO A 13 5.20 36.21 -4.32
N PHE A 14 5.76 35.17 -3.71
CA PHE A 14 5.78 33.85 -4.32
C PHE A 14 4.32 33.41 -4.47
N LEU A 15 3.88 33.18 -5.71
CA LEU A 15 2.59 32.54 -5.99
C LEU A 15 2.55 31.23 -5.20
N HIS A 16 1.74 31.21 -4.14
CA HIS A 16 1.52 29.99 -3.38
C HIS A 16 0.66 29.09 -4.26
N ASP A 17 1.21 27.94 -4.65
CA ASP A 17 0.41 26.89 -5.24
C ASP A 17 -0.64 26.45 -4.21
N ARG A 18 -1.87 26.17 -4.66
CA ARG A 18 -2.98 25.76 -3.77
C ARG A 18 -2.85 24.30 -3.32
N VAL A 19 -1.80 23.62 -3.73
CA VAL A 19 -1.53 22.22 -3.43
C VAL A 19 -0.72 22.14 -2.13
N THR A 20 -1.35 21.61 -1.09
CA THR A 20 -0.71 21.38 0.21
C THR A 20 -0.51 19.88 0.44
N THR A 21 0.51 19.52 1.22
CA THR A 21 0.81 18.11 1.55
C THR A 21 -0.40 17.36 2.13
N PRO A 22 -1.17 17.93 3.09
CA PRO A 22 -2.36 17.25 3.61
C PRO A 22 -3.41 17.01 2.52
N LYS A 23 -3.57 17.93 1.57
CA LYS A 23 -4.52 17.78 0.46
C LYS A 23 -4.12 16.61 -0.44
N ILE A 24 -2.84 16.48 -0.77
CA ILE A 24 -2.32 15.34 -1.54
C ILE A 24 -2.57 14.02 -0.79
N MET A 25 -2.28 13.97 0.51
CA MET A 25 -2.45 12.75 1.32
C MET A 25 -3.92 12.34 1.44
N TRP A 26 -4.84 13.30 1.56
CA TRP A 26 -6.27 13.02 1.53
C TRP A 26 -6.77 12.58 0.15
N GLU A 27 -6.26 13.18 -0.94
CA GLU A 27 -6.56 12.73 -2.30
C GLU A 27 -6.12 11.28 -2.53
N LEU A 28 -4.93 10.88 -2.06
CA LEU A 28 -4.47 9.49 -2.06
C LEU A 28 -5.37 8.58 -1.21
N THR A 29 -5.81 9.05 -0.05
CA THR A 29 -6.74 8.30 0.80
C THR A 29 -8.06 8.06 0.07
N TYR A 30 -8.61 9.07 -0.60
CA TYR A 30 -9.87 8.95 -1.33
C TYR A 30 -9.80 7.97 -2.49
N THR A 31 -8.65 7.85 -3.17
CA THR A 31 -8.47 6.85 -4.23
C THR A 31 -8.27 5.43 -3.68
N LEU A 32 -7.80 5.27 -2.44
CA LEU A 32 -7.69 3.98 -1.77
C LEU A 32 -9.02 3.45 -1.21
N ILE A 33 -9.98 4.33 -0.89
CA ILE A 33 -11.31 3.92 -0.40
C ILE A 33 -12.04 2.95 -1.36
N PRO A 34 -12.17 3.20 -2.69
CA PRO A 34 -12.82 2.24 -3.58
C PRO A 34 -12.11 0.90 -3.65
N ILE A 35 -10.78 0.88 -3.54
CA ILE A 35 -9.99 -0.36 -3.50
C ILE A 35 -10.27 -1.12 -2.20
N LEU A 36 -10.32 -0.42 -1.06
CA LEU A 36 -10.72 -1.00 0.22
C LEU A 36 -12.15 -1.53 0.18
N MET A 37 -13.09 -0.82 -0.45
CA MET A 37 -14.47 -1.28 -0.60
C MET A 37 -14.56 -2.56 -1.42
N ALA A 38 -13.77 -2.68 -2.51
CA ALA A 38 -13.67 -3.93 -3.26
C ALA A 38 -13.08 -5.06 -2.41
N ALA A 39 -12.03 -4.78 -1.64
CA ALA A 39 -11.44 -5.74 -0.71
C ALA A 39 -12.46 -6.23 0.34
N VAL A 40 -13.26 -5.31 0.90
CA VAL A 40 -14.33 -5.63 1.86
C VAL A 40 -15.47 -6.39 1.18
N TYR A 41 -15.77 -6.11 -0.09
CA TYR A 41 -16.75 -6.89 -0.86
C TYR A 41 -16.31 -8.35 -1.02
N TYR A 42 -15.05 -8.62 -1.40
CA TYR A 42 -14.58 -10.00 -1.57
C TYR A 42 -14.29 -10.74 -0.26
N PHE A 43 -13.72 -10.06 0.74
CA PHE A 43 -13.19 -10.68 1.96
C PHE A 43 -14.01 -10.41 3.23
N GLY A 44 -15.02 -9.54 3.14
CA GLY A 44 -15.96 -9.26 4.22
C GLY A 44 -15.40 -8.43 5.38
N LEU A 45 -16.01 -8.59 6.55
CA LEU A 45 -15.69 -7.87 7.79
C LEU A 45 -14.23 -8.03 8.21
N SER A 46 -13.62 -9.16 7.89
CA SER A 46 -12.23 -9.47 8.22
C SER A 46 -11.25 -8.46 7.61
N ALA A 47 -11.43 -8.09 6.34
CA ALA A 47 -10.63 -7.06 5.68
C ALA A 47 -10.74 -5.69 6.36
N LEU A 48 -11.95 -5.33 6.78
CA LEU A 48 -12.23 -4.09 7.48
C LEU A 48 -11.50 -4.07 8.83
N LEU A 49 -11.59 -5.15 9.61
CA LEU A 49 -10.93 -5.24 10.92
C LEU A 49 -9.40 -5.12 10.80
N VAL A 50 -8.79 -5.81 9.83
CA VAL A 50 -7.34 -5.71 9.58
C VAL A 50 -6.96 -4.27 9.21
N SER A 51 -7.71 -3.64 8.31
CA SER A 51 -7.47 -2.25 7.91
C SER A 51 -7.60 -1.27 9.07
N PHE A 52 -8.63 -1.44 9.90
CA PHE A 52 -8.84 -0.62 11.09
C PHE A 52 -7.70 -0.80 12.08
N SER A 53 -7.23 -2.02 12.29
CA SER A 53 -6.13 -2.31 13.22
C SER A 53 -4.82 -1.65 12.78
N CYS A 54 -4.47 -1.73 11.49
CA CYS A 54 -3.29 -1.04 10.96
C CYS A 54 -3.39 0.48 11.09
N ILE A 55 -4.54 1.07 10.73
CA ILE A 55 -4.76 2.52 10.86
C ILE A 55 -4.68 2.94 12.33
N ALA A 56 -5.30 2.18 13.24
CA ALA A 56 -5.24 2.43 14.67
C ALA A 56 -3.80 2.40 15.20
N GLY A 57 -3.00 1.40 14.81
CA GLY A 57 -1.58 1.31 15.17
C GLY A 57 -0.77 2.52 14.70
N CYS A 58 -0.99 2.93 13.45
CA CYS A 58 -0.34 4.12 12.88
C CYS A 58 -0.75 5.40 13.62
N LEU A 59 -2.05 5.64 13.83
CA LEU A 59 -2.56 6.85 14.47
C LEU A 59 -2.16 6.97 15.93
N VAL A 60 -2.24 5.87 16.69
CA VAL A 60 -1.81 5.82 18.09
C VAL A 60 -0.32 6.19 18.18
N THR A 61 0.51 5.58 17.33
CA THR A 61 1.95 5.82 17.35
C THR A 61 2.30 7.24 16.95
N GLU A 62 1.65 7.76 15.90
CA GLU A 62 1.84 9.15 15.49
C GLU A 62 1.37 10.14 16.57
N TYR A 63 0.27 9.85 17.25
CA TYR A 63 -0.21 10.68 18.34
C TYR A 63 0.77 10.74 19.51
N TYR A 64 1.27 9.59 19.97
CA TYR A 64 2.15 9.54 21.14
C TYR A 64 3.58 9.99 20.84
N LEU A 65 4.15 9.59 19.71
CA LEU A 65 5.52 9.92 19.35
C LEU A 65 5.64 11.26 18.60
N GLY A 66 4.66 11.59 17.75
CA GLY A 66 4.65 12.83 16.98
C GLY A 66 4.48 14.08 17.85
N LYS A 67 3.72 13.99 18.95
CA LYS A 67 3.59 15.09 19.94
C LYS A 67 4.90 15.46 20.64
N ARG A 68 5.88 14.55 20.66
CA ARG A 68 7.16 14.74 21.34
C ARG A 68 8.27 15.24 20.42
N GLY A 69 8.02 15.31 19.11
CA GLY A 69 8.98 15.81 18.12
C GLY A 69 8.83 17.32 17.86
N PRO A 70 9.78 17.93 17.14
CA PRO A 70 9.70 19.34 16.68
C PRO A 70 8.60 19.58 15.62
N LEU A 71 7.79 18.57 15.31
CA LEU A 71 6.91 18.50 14.15
C LEU A 71 5.44 18.76 14.52
N GLY A 72 5.09 20.02 14.77
CA GLY A 72 3.72 20.53 14.66
C GLY A 72 2.57 19.62 15.14
N ASN A 73 1.47 19.58 14.38
CA ASN A 73 0.26 18.81 14.71
C ASN A 73 0.06 17.67 13.69
N PRO A 74 0.83 16.56 13.78
CA PRO A 74 1.06 15.61 12.69
C PRO A 74 -0.19 14.80 12.29
N LEU A 75 -1.20 14.73 13.16
CA LEU A 75 -2.45 14.03 12.87
C LEU A 75 -3.28 14.69 11.76
N ARG A 76 -3.11 15.99 11.51
CA ARG A 76 -3.92 16.70 10.49
C ARG A 76 -3.40 16.47 9.07
N ASP A 77 -2.21 15.89 8.92
CA ASP A 77 -1.57 15.72 7.62
C ASP A 77 -2.09 14.49 6.86
N GLY A 78 -2.88 13.62 7.49
CA GLY A 78 -3.50 12.44 6.85
C GLY A 78 -2.54 11.28 6.53
N SER A 79 -1.24 11.51 6.64
CA SER A 79 -0.21 10.54 6.23
C SER A 79 -0.19 9.22 7.02
N ALA A 80 -0.53 9.20 8.32
CA ALA A 80 -0.64 7.94 9.06
C ALA A 80 -1.82 7.09 8.61
N VAL A 81 -2.92 7.73 8.19
CA VAL A 81 -4.08 7.03 7.62
C VAL A 81 -3.70 6.37 6.31
N VAL A 82 -3.03 7.11 5.40
CA VAL A 82 -2.51 6.57 4.14
C VAL A 82 -1.55 5.41 4.40
N THR A 83 -0.61 5.58 5.32
CA THR A 83 0.38 4.55 5.67
C THR A 83 -0.31 3.28 6.20
N GLY A 84 -1.27 3.44 7.11
CA GLY A 84 -2.04 2.31 7.67
C GLY A 84 -2.88 1.59 6.63
N LEU A 85 -3.54 2.34 5.74
CA LEU A 85 -4.30 1.78 4.62
C LEU A 85 -3.41 1.01 3.65
N LEU A 86 -2.28 1.60 3.23
CA LEU A 86 -1.34 0.95 2.33
C LEU A 86 -0.75 -0.32 2.95
N LEU A 87 -0.37 -0.29 4.24
CA LEU A 87 0.09 -1.47 4.96
C LEU A 87 -0.99 -2.55 4.96
N ALA A 88 -2.22 -2.21 5.35
CA ALA A 88 -3.34 -3.15 5.40
C ALA A 88 -3.63 -3.79 4.04
N LEU A 89 -3.61 -3.01 2.96
CA LEU A 89 -3.81 -3.53 1.61
C LEU A 89 -2.73 -4.52 1.17
N THR A 90 -1.57 -4.55 1.82
CA THR A 90 -0.55 -5.58 1.54
C THR A 90 -0.72 -6.86 2.35
N LEU A 91 -1.56 -6.85 3.39
CA LEU A 91 -1.72 -7.99 4.30
C LEU A 91 -2.83 -8.94 3.83
N PRO A 92 -2.78 -10.21 4.26
CA PRO A 92 -3.89 -11.13 4.04
C PRO A 92 -5.13 -10.71 4.85
N PRO A 93 -6.34 -11.06 4.38
CA PRO A 93 -7.62 -10.77 5.05
C PRO A 93 -7.78 -11.44 6.43
N GLY A 94 -7.12 -12.57 6.64
CA GLY A 94 -7.14 -13.34 7.89
C GLY A 94 -5.98 -13.01 8.84
N PHE A 95 -5.27 -11.89 8.63
CA PHE A 95 -4.10 -11.56 9.44
C PHE A 95 -4.50 -11.21 10.89
N PRO A 96 -3.83 -11.77 11.92
CA PRO A 96 -4.16 -11.49 13.31
C PRO A 96 -4.14 -9.99 13.63
N LEU A 97 -5.21 -9.49 14.26
CA LEU A 97 -5.42 -8.05 14.41
C LEU A 97 -4.33 -7.37 15.26
N TRP A 98 -3.85 -8.05 16.29
CA TRP A 98 -2.77 -7.52 17.13
C TRP A 98 -1.44 -7.42 16.38
N MET A 99 -1.14 -8.35 15.47
CA MET A 99 0.06 -8.29 14.64
C MET A 99 -0.05 -7.13 13.65
N ALA A 100 -1.22 -6.96 13.03
CA ALA A 100 -1.51 -5.82 12.15
C ALA A 100 -1.31 -4.47 12.86
N PHE A 101 -1.76 -4.37 14.12
CA PHE A 101 -1.55 -3.19 14.97
C PHE A 101 -0.07 -2.91 15.18
N VAL A 102 0.70 -3.92 15.60
CA VAL A 102 2.16 -3.79 15.82
C VAL A 102 2.88 -3.39 14.53
N GLY A 103 2.48 -3.92 13.37
CA GLY A 103 3.00 -3.50 12.08
C GLY A 103 2.80 -2.01 11.81
N GLY A 104 1.62 -1.47 12.16
CA GLY A 104 1.34 -0.03 12.07
C GLY A 104 2.20 0.80 13.04
N VAL A 105 2.45 0.29 14.25
CA VAL A 105 3.35 0.92 15.21
C VAL A 105 4.78 1.00 14.67
N VAL A 106 5.29 -0.10 14.11
CA VAL A 106 6.64 -0.13 13.52
C VAL A 106 6.73 0.75 12.27
N ALA A 107 5.71 0.74 11.43
CA ALA A 107 5.64 1.57 10.22
C ALA A 107 5.84 3.05 10.57
N ILE A 108 5.07 3.59 11.53
CA ILE A 108 5.21 5.00 11.92
C ILE A 108 6.42 5.24 12.80
N GLY A 109 6.67 4.39 13.79
CA GLY A 109 7.80 4.54 14.71
C GLY A 109 9.13 4.54 13.97
N MET A 110 9.44 3.43 13.29
CA MET A 110 10.73 3.24 12.61
C MET A 110 10.77 3.85 11.21
N GLY A 111 9.66 3.78 10.46
CA GLY A 111 9.61 4.27 9.08
C GLY A 111 9.47 5.77 8.96
N LYS A 112 8.93 6.46 9.98
CA LYS A 112 8.64 7.89 9.90
C LYS A 112 9.22 8.74 11.04
N VAL A 113 8.95 8.38 12.29
CA VAL A 113 9.28 9.25 13.43
C VAL A 113 10.77 9.31 13.70
N ILE A 114 11.49 8.19 13.61
CA ILE A 114 12.95 8.15 13.80
C ILE A 114 13.68 9.12 12.85
N TRP A 115 13.14 9.32 11.65
CA TRP A 115 13.76 10.17 10.63
C TRP A 115 13.35 11.64 10.72
N GLY A 116 12.59 12.04 11.73
CA GLY A 116 12.14 13.42 11.88
C GLY A 116 10.86 13.73 11.10
N GLY A 117 10.03 12.74 10.76
CA GLY A 117 8.65 12.94 10.30
C GLY A 117 8.48 13.16 8.79
N LEU A 118 7.38 13.80 8.39
CA LEU A 118 7.00 13.90 6.98
C LEU A 118 8.02 14.65 6.14
N GLY A 119 8.37 14.07 4.99
CA GLY A 119 9.34 14.65 4.06
C GLY A 119 10.80 14.31 4.38
N GLN A 120 11.07 13.57 5.45
CA GLN A 120 12.42 13.11 5.82
C GLN A 120 12.55 11.58 5.82
N ASN A 121 11.48 10.86 5.46
CA ASN A 121 11.47 9.40 5.44
C ASN A 121 12.39 8.87 4.34
N VAL A 122 13.43 8.13 4.71
CA VAL A 122 14.34 7.47 3.75
C VAL A 122 13.61 6.39 2.94
N PHE A 123 12.67 5.69 3.58
CA PHE A 123 11.90 4.61 2.98
C PHE A 123 10.41 4.86 3.14
N ASN A 124 9.60 4.23 2.29
CA ASN A 124 8.15 4.24 2.44
C ASN A 124 7.76 3.58 3.78
N PRO A 125 7.13 4.30 4.73
CA PRO A 125 6.84 3.77 6.07
C PRO A 125 5.95 2.52 6.07
N ALA A 126 5.02 2.40 5.11
CA ALA A 126 4.15 1.22 5.00
C ALA A 126 4.96 -0.02 4.62
N LEU A 127 5.93 0.12 3.72
CA LEU A 127 6.83 -0.97 3.34
C LEU A 127 7.78 -1.37 4.46
N VAL A 128 8.22 -0.42 5.30
CA VAL A 128 8.99 -0.73 6.51
C VAL A 128 8.18 -1.59 7.47
N GLY A 129 6.90 -1.22 7.70
CA GLY A 129 5.98 -2.04 8.51
C GLY A 129 5.76 -3.44 7.92
N ARG A 130 5.57 -3.54 6.60
CA ARG A 130 5.42 -4.82 5.91
C ARG A 130 6.67 -5.69 6.04
N ALA A 131 7.85 -5.12 5.83
CA ALA A 131 9.12 -5.84 5.93
C ALA A 131 9.35 -6.37 7.36
N PHE A 132 9.01 -5.58 8.37
CA PHE A 132 9.03 -6.03 9.75
C PHE A 132 8.07 -7.21 9.99
N LEU A 133 6.81 -7.11 9.55
CA LEU A 133 5.84 -8.18 9.70
C LEU A 133 6.27 -9.46 8.96
N GLN A 134 6.91 -9.33 7.80
CA GLN A 134 7.44 -10.46 7.06
C GLN A 134 8.61 -11.15 7.79
N ALA A 135 9.48 -10.38 8.44
CA ALA A 135 10.59 -10.93 9.22
C ALA A 135 10.12 -11.54 10.55
N ALA A 136 9.16 -10.91 11.22
CA ALA A 136 8.68 -11.33 12.54
C ALA A 136 7.64 -12.46 12.47
N PHE A 137 6.75 -12.42 11.47
CA PHE A 137 5.59 -13.31 11.34
C PHE A 137 5.45 -13.88 9.91
N PRO A 138 6.46 -14.63 9.43
CA PRO A 138 6.48 -15.11 8.05
C PRO A 138 5.32 -16.04 7.72
N THR A 139 4.88 -16.89 8.65
CA THR A 139 3.76 -17.81 8.43
C THR A 139 2.45 -17.05 8.23
N ALA A 140 2.11 -16.17 9.17
CA ALA A 140 0.88 -15.40 9.16
C ALA A 140 0.72 -14.51 7.92
N ILE A 141 1.82 -13.91 7.41
CA ILE A 141 1.75 -13.04 6.23
C ILE A 141 1.64 -13.83 4.91
N THR A 142 1.94 -15.13 4.93
CA THR A 142 1.86 -16.03 3.76
C THR A 142 0.64 -16.95 3.75
N THR A 143 -0.22 -16.87 4.77
CA THR A 143 -1.49 -17.61 4.80
C THR A 143 -2.57 -16.78 4.09
N TRP A 144 -2.95 -17.24 2.91
CA TRP A 144 -3.98 -16.61 2.08
C TRP A 144 -5.23 -17.49 2.12
N GLU A 145 -6.38 -16.91 2.42
CA GLU A 145 -7.64 -17.67 2.40
C GLU A 145 -8.57 -17.09 1.33
N PRO A 146 -9.31 -17.94 0.61
CA PRO A 146 -10.07 -17.56 -0.56
C PRO A 146 -11.27 -16.64 -0.23
N PRO A 147 -11.84 -15.97 -1.24
CA PRO A 147 -13.07 -15.21 -1.10
C PRO A 147 -14.29 -16.16 -0.98
N ASP A 148 -14.62 -16.57 0.24
CA ASP A 148 -15.69 -17.56 0.52
C ASP A 148 -17.11 -16.98 0.65
N GLY A 149 -17.34 -15.72 0.24
CA GLY A 149 -18.64 -15.04 0.38
C GLY A 149 -19.12 -14.86 1.83
N ARG A 150 -18.25 -15.06 2.81
CA ARG A 150 -18.55 -14.99 4.24
C ARG A 150 -18.44 -13.55 4.76
N TYR A 151 -19.38 -12.69 4.37
CA TYR A 151 -19.29 -11.24 4.59
C TYR A 151 -19.24 -10.82 6.07
N TRP A 152 -20.02 -11.48 6.93
CA TRP A 152 -20.14 -11.14 8.36
C TRP A 152 -19.27 -12.02 9.27
N GLY A 153 -18.56 -12.99 8.70
CA GLY A 153 -17.70 -13.91 9.45
C GLY A 153 -16.37 -13.26 9.81
N VAL A 154 -15.98 -13.36 11.07
CA VAL A 154 -14.59 -13.12 11.48
C VAL A 154 -13.80 -14.40 11.20
N ARG A 155 -12.77 -14.30 10.36
CA ARG A 155 -11.87 -15.42 10.06
C ARG A 155 -11.15 -15.87 11.34
N GLY A 156 -11.00 -17.19 11.52
CA GLY A 156 -10.59 -17.79 12.80
C GLY A 156 -9.23 -17.29 13.32
N THR A 157 -8.35 -16.89 12.42
CA THR A 157 -7.02 -16.35 12.73
C THR A 157 -7.02 -14.88 13.14
N ASN A 158 -8.05 -14.09 12.82
CA ASN A 158 -8.09 -12.65 13.14
C ASN A 158 -8.06 -12.39 14.65
N LEU A 159 -8.79 -13.20 15.42
CA LEU A 159 -8.87 -13.11 16.88
C LEU A 159 -7.87 -14.05 17.59
N ALA A 160 -6.86 -14.56 16.86
CA ALA A 160 -5.83 -15.39 17.46
C ALA A 160 -5.10 -14.63 18.59
N MET A 161 -5.05 -15.24 19.77
CA MET A 161 -4.33 -14.69 20.91
C MET A 161 -2.82 -14.70 20.65
N PRO A 162 -2.05 -13.74 21.22
CA PRO A 162 -0.60 -13.77 21.14
C PRO A 162 -0.05 -15.13 21.60
N PHE A 163 0.89 -15.69 20.83
CA PHE A 163 1.51 -17.00 21.08
C PHE A 163 0.58 -18.22 21.01
N TYR A 164 -0.70 -18.03 20.65
CA TYR A 164 -1.60 -19.15 20.38
C TYR A 164 -1.30 -19.72 18.99
N GLN A 165 -0.70 -20.91 18.97
CA GLN A 165 -0.61 -21.75 17.77
C GLN A 165 -1.92 -22.53 17.67
N GLY A 166 -2.98 -21.89 17.16
CA GLY A 166 -4.22 -22.60 16.86
C GLY A 166 -3.98 -23.71 15.84
N GLU A 167 -4.89 -24.68 15.81
CA GLU A 167 -4.92 -25.77 14.81
C GLU A 167 -4.56 -25.22 13.42
N PRO A 168 -3.62 -25.86 12.68
CA PRO A 168 -3.22 -25.40 11.38
C PRO A 168 -4.44 -25.44 10.46
N VAL A 169 -5.00 -24.27 10.17
CA VAL A 169 -6.08 -24.13 9.19
C VAL A 169 -5.49 -24.19 7.77
N ASP A 170 -4.57 -25.13 7.53
CA ASP A 170 -4.07 -25.49 6.20
C ASP A 170 -5.21 -26.01 5.31
N ALA A 171 -6.32 -26.43 5.91
CA ALA A 171 -7.53 -26.84 5.20
C ALA A 171 -8.26 -25.68 4.47
N LEU A 172 -7.97 -24.41 4.78
CA LEU A 172 -8.58 -23.24 4.12
C LEU A 172 -7.57 -22.30 3.45
N SER A 173 -6.28 -22.66 3.46
CA SER A 173 -5.26 -21.87 2.77
C SER A 173 -5.29 -22.16 1.28
N THR A 174 -5.54 -21.13 0.45
CA THR A 174 -5.53 -21.25 -1.01
C THR A 174 -4.26 -20.60 -1.56
N ALA A 175 -3.64 -21.27 -2.54
CA ALA A 175 -2.51 -20.73 -3.27
C ALA A 175 -2.92 -19.41 -3.97
N THR A 176 -2.08 -18.37 -3.89
CA THR A 176 -2.27 -17.17 -4.72
C THR A 176 -2.00 -17.51 -6.19
N PRO A 177 -2.55 -16.75 -7.16
CA PRO A 177 -2.29 -16.95 -8.59
C PRO A 177 -0.80 -17.10 -8.91
N LEU A 178 0.05 -16.29 -8.27
CA LEU A 178 1.50 -16.35 -8.48
C LEU A 178 2.12 -17.64 -7.94
N SER A 179 1.59 -18.17 -6.83
CA SER A 179 2.04 -19.46 -6.28
C SER A 179 1.49 -20.66 -7.06
N GLU A 180 0.25 -20.61 -7.54
CA GLU A 180 -0.32 -21.63 -8.43
C GLU A 180 0.50 -21.74 -9.71
N MET A 181 0.82 -20.60 -10.33
CA MET A 181 1.67 -20.59 -11.52
C MET A 181 3.08 -21.14 -11.24
N LYS A 182 3.63 -20.89 -10.05
CA LYS A 182 4.98 -21.34 -9.67
C LYS A 182 5.05 -22.84 -9.39
N PHE A 183 4.04 -23.40 -8.73
CA PHE A 183 4.06 -24.79 -8.24
C PHE A 183 3.24 -25.75 -9.10
N SER A 184 2.11 -25.31 -9.62
CA SER A 184 1.18 -26.12 -10.41
C SER A 184 1.25 -25.83 -11.91
N HIS A 185 1.91 -24.75 -12.33
CA HIS A 185 1.96 -24.28 -13.73
C HIS A 185 0.58 -24.06 -14.36
N GLU A 186 -0.45 -23.82 -13.55
CA GLU A 186 -1.80 -23.48 -14.01
C GLU A 186 -1.98 -21.95 -13.96
N PRO A 187 -2.16 -21.29 -15.12
CA PRO A 187 -2.38 -19.85 -15.15
C PRO A 187 -3.84 -19.52 -14.80
N THR A 188 -4.04 -18.66 -13.80
CA THR A 188 -5.34 -18.06 -13.52
C THR A 188 -5.79 -17.18 -14.70
N ALA A 189 -7.08 -17.17 -15.00
CA ALA A 189 -7.63 -16.38 -16.09
C ALA A 189 -7.37 -14.88 -15.88
N LEU A 190 -6.98 -14.17 -16.94
CA LEU A 190 -6.72 -12.72 -16.90
C LEU A 190 -7.97 -11.93 -16.47
N ALA A 191 -9.17 -12.43 -16.79
CA ALA A 191 -10.42 -11.81 -16.37
C ALA A 191 -10.57 -11.84 -14.84
N ASP A 192 -10.18 -12.93 -14.19
CA ASP A 192 -10.27 -13.07 -12.73
C ASP A 192 -9.22 -12.22 -12.02
N LEU A 193 -8.04 -12.04 -12.64
CA LEU A 193 -7.01 -11.11 -12.18
C LEU A 193 -7.44 -9.64 -12.32
N LEU A 194 -8.16 -9.30 -13.41
CA LEU A 194 -8.67 -7.95 -13.62
C LEU A 194 -9.81 -7.60 -12.67
N LEU A 195 -10.74 -8.56 -12.49
CA LEU A 195 -11.97 -8.35 -11.72
C LEU A 195 -11.78 -8.57 -10.23
N GLY A 196 -10.91 -9.50 -9.81
CA GLY A 196 -10.51 -9.61 -8.41
C GLY A 196 -10.83 -10.88 -7.65
N ASN A 197 -11.44 -11.88 -8.28
CA ASN A 197 -11.92 -13.07 -7.58
C ASN A 197 -10.78 -14.08 -7.33
N ILE A 198 -9.72 -13.62 -6.69
CA ILE A 198 -8.48 -14.36 -6.46
C ILE A 198 -8.08 -14.31 -4.97
N SER A 199 -7.38 -15.35 -4.53
CA SER A 199 -6.68 -15.42 -3.25
C SER A 199 -5.43 -14.54 -3.29
N GLY A 200 -5.21 -13.74 -2.25
CA GLY A 200 -4.06 -12.83 -2.19
C GLY A 200 -4.19 -11.77 -1.11
N SER A 201 -3.37 -10.72 -1.23
CA SER A 201 -3.47 -9.56 -0.35
C SER A 201 -4.71 -8.72 -0.65
N LEU A 202 -5.19 -7.96 0.34
CA LEU A 202 -6.40 -7.13 0.21
C LEU A 202 -6.33 -6.13 -0.97
N GLY A 203 -5.13 -5.70 -1.35
CA GLY A 203 -4.88 -4.81 -2.47
C GLY A 203 -4.77 -5.50 -3.84
N GLU A 204 -4.70 -6.83 -3.91
CA GLU A 204 -4.66 -7.59 -5.17
C GLU A 204 -6.04 -7.82 -5.78
N THR A 205 -7.07 -7.44 -5.03
CA THR A 205 -8.47 -7.80 -5.24
C THR A 205 -9.16 -7.05 -6.36
N CYS A 206 -8.55 -6.03 -6.96
CA CYS A 206 -9.12 -5.43 -8.17
C CYS A 206 -8.06 -4.63 -8.91
N ALA A 207 -7.37 -5.30 -9.85
CA ALA A 207 -6.38 -4.66 -10.71
C ALA A 207 -7.00 -3.52 -11.54
N LEU A 208 -8.26 -3.65 -11.96
CA LEU A 208 -8.97 -2.60 -12.70
C LEU A 208 -9.10 -1.30 -11.89
N LEU A 209 -9.52 -1.40 -10.62
CA LEU A 209 -9.64 -0.21 -9.76
C LEU A 209 -8.28 0.43 -9.47
N LEU A 210 -7.23 -0.37 -9.31
CA LEU A 210 -5.87 0.13 -9.15
C LEU A 210 -5.38 0.90 -10.39
N LEU A 211 -5.64 0.38 -11.59
CA LEU A 211 -5.29 1.04 -12.84
C LEU A 211 -6.07 2.34 -13.04
N LEU A 212 -7.38 2.33 -12.77
CA LEU A 212 -8.22 3.53 -12.85
C LEU A 212 -7.78 4.60 -11.83
N ALA A 213 -7.45 4.19 -10.60
CA ALA A 213 -6.93 5.08 -9.58
C ALA A 213 -5.57 5.67 -9.99
N GLY A 214 -4.66 4.83 -10.52
CA GLY A 214 -3.37 5.29 -11.04
C GLY A 214 -3.51 6.28 -12.19
N LEU A 215 -4.41 6.02 -13.13
CA LEU A 215 -4.71 6.93 -14.24
C LEU A 215 -5.27 8.26 -13.73
N TYR A 216 -6.17 8.23 -12.75
CA TYR A 216 -6.72 9.42 -12.12
C TYR A 216 -5.65 10.26 -11.42
N LEU A 217 -4.77 9.64 -10.62
CA LEU A 217 -3.68 10.32 -9.91
C LEU A 217 -2.66 10.92 -10.90
N ALA A 218 -2.35 10.20 -11.98
CA ALA A 218 -1.48 10.68 -13.05
C ALA A 218 -2.10 11.87 -13.80
N PHE A 219 -3.39 11.81 -14.12
CA PHE A 219 -4.12 12.90 -14.78
C PHE A 219 -4.16 14.17 -13.91
N ARG A 220 -4.39 14.02 -12.60
CA ARG A 220 -4.34 15.11 -11.62
C ARG A 220 -2.92 15.62 -11.34
N ARG A 221 -1.89 15.00 -11.91
CA ARG A 221 -0.46 15.31 -11.70
C ARG A 221 -0.04 15.25 -10.23
N ILE A 222 -0.70 14.38 -9.44
CA ILE A 222 -0.32 14.10 -8.05
C ILE A 222 0.90 13.18 -8.04
N ILE A 223 0.91 12.19 -8.93
CA ILE A 223 2.03 11.27 -9.14
C ILE A 223 2.67 11.50 -10.50
N ASN A 224 3.96 11.20 -10.61
CA ASN A 224 4.65 11.21 -11.89
C ASN A 224 4.35 9.92 -12.66
N TRP A 225 3.58 10.02 -13.74
CA TRP A 225 3.16 8.89 -14.58
C TRP A 225 4.33 8.09 -15.18
N ARG A 226 5.52 8.69 -15.28
CA ARG A 226 6.71 8.01 -15.81
C ARG A 226 7.16 6.87 -14.91
N ILE A 227 7.03 7.00 -13.57
CA ILE A 227 7.47 5.98 -12.62
C ILE A 227 6.61 4.70 -12.79
N PRO A 228 5.26 4.76 -12.77
CA PRO A 228 4.45 3.57 -13.04
C PRO A 228 4.73 2.95 -14.40
N VAL A 229 4.86 3.76 -15.45
CA VAL A 229 5.10 3.25 -16.80
C VAL A 229 6.46 2.56 -16.91
N ALA A 230 7.51 3.12 -16.32
CA ALA A 230 8.84 2.52 -16.34
C ALA A 230 8.87 1.14 -15.64
N ILE A 231 8.25 1.04 -14.46
CA ILE A 231 8.17 -0.22 -13.71
C ILE A 231 7.38 -1.27 -14.50
N LEU A 232 6.19 -0.91 -15.00
CA LEU A 232 5.34 -1.84 -15.76
C LEU A 232 5.99 -2.27 -17.08
N ALA A 233 6.62 -1.34 -17.80
CA ALA A 233 7.34 -1.64 -19.04
C ALA A 233 8.51 -2.59 -18.79
N THR A 234 9.27 -2.38 -17.71
CA THR A 234 10.40 -3.23 -17.34
C THR A 234 9.94 -4.65 -17.00
N VAL A 235 8.90 -4.79 -16.17
CA VAL A 235 8.32 -6.09 -15.83
C VAL A 235 7.77 -6.78 -17.08
N ALA A 236 7.02 -6.07 -17.92
CA ALA A 236 6.48 -6.62 -19.16
C ALA A 236 7.58 -7.06 -20.13
N LEU A 237 8.67 -6.29 -20.26
CA LEU A 237 9.79 -6.62 -21.14
C LEU A 237 10.51 -7.88 -20.68
N PHE A 238 10.95 -7.94 -19.42
CA PHE A 238 11.66 -9.11 -18.89
C PHE A 238 10.76 -10.33 -18.85
N SER A 239 9.49 -10.18 -18.47
CA SER A 239 8.50 -11.24 -18.53
C SER A 239 8.34 -11.79 -19.95
N SER A 240 8.24 -10.91 -20.95
CA SER A 240 8.10 -11.32 -22.35
C SER A 240 9.31 -12.10 -22.85
N ILE A 241 10.53 -11.67 -22.50
CA ILE A 241 11.76 -12.39 -22.87
C ILE A 241 11.75 -13.81 -22.30
N VAL A 242 11.44 -13.94 -21.00
CA VAL A 242 11.42 -15.23 -20.31
C VAL A 242 10.27 -16.12 -20.82
N TYR A 243 9.11 -15.53 -21.09
CA TYR A 243 7.95 -16.21 -21.68
C TYR A 243 8.26 -16.78 -23.07
N LEU A 244 8.95 -16.03 -23.92
CA LEU A 244 9.35 -16.49 -25.25
C LEU A 244 10.37 -17.64 -25.22
N LEU A 245 11.16 -17.75 -24.15
CA LEU A 245 12.13 -18.84 -24.00
C LEU A 245 11.48 -20.17 -23.57
N ALA A 246 10.47 -20.11 -22.70
CA ALA A 246 9.73 -21.30 -22.28
C ALA A 246 8.27 -20.95 -21.92
N PRO A 247 7.37 -20.91 -22.92
CA PRO A 247 5.97 -20.53 -22.73
C PRO A 247 5.21 -21.45 -21.77
N ASP A 248 5.59 -22.73 -21.74
CA ASP A 248 4.93 -23.75 -20.90
C ASP A 248 5.32 -23.63 -19.41
N ARG A 249 6.41 -22.91 -19.10
CA ARG A 249 6.97 -22.83 -17.74
C ARG A 249 6.75 -21.47 -17.09
N TYR A 250 6.74 -20.41 -17.89
CA TYR A 250 6.68 -19.03 -17.39
C TYR A 250 5.36 -18.37 -17.76
N PRO A 251 4.81 -17.51 -16.89
CA PRO A 251 3.54 -16.84 -17.19
C PRO A 251 3.69 -15.76 -18.25
N SER A 252 2.56 -15.45 -18.89
CA SER A 252 2.47 -14.36 -19.85
C SER A 252 2.77 -13.00 -19.19
N PRO A 253 3.22 -11.99 -19.97
CA PRO A 253 3.49 -10.66 -19.44
C PRO A 253 2.24 -9.98 -18.87
N GLY A 254 1.07 -10.21 -19.47
CA GLY A 254 -0.20 -9.71 -18.93
C GLY A 254 -0.50 -10.29 -17.55
N PHE A 255 -0.22 -11.57 -17.34
CA PHE A 255 -0.34 -12.20 -16.03
C PHE A 255 0.63 -11.57 -15.02
N MET A 256 1.92 -11.40 -15.35
CA MET A 256 2.87 -10.80 -14.40
C MET A 256 2.56 -9.35 -14.02
N VAL A 257 1.97 -8.59 -14.94
CA VAL A 257 1.57 -7.19 -14.68
C VAL A 257 0.35 -7.11 -13.76
N LEU A 258 -0.62 -8.01 -13.96
CA LEU A 258 -1.89 -7.99 -13.24
C LEU A 258 -1.87 -8.80 -11.94
N ALA A 259 -1.00 -9.80 -11.84
CA ALA A 259 -0.90 -10.67 -10.69
C ALA A 259 -0.06 -10.06 -9.57
N GLY A 260 -0.48 -10.34 -8.33
CA GLY A 260 0.23 -9.93 -7.14
C GLY A 260 0.15 -8.43 -6.85
N GLY A 261 0.76 -8.00 -5.74
CA GLY A 261 0.76 -6.62 -5.28
C GLY A 261 1.54 -5.62 -6.15
N LEU A 262 1.91 -5.98 -7.39
CA LEU A 262 2.72 -5.13 -8.27
C LEU A 262 2.02 -3.81 -8.59
N LEU A 263 0.75 -3.84 -8.99
CA LEU A 263 0.00 -2.64 -9.34
C LEU A 263 -0.16 -1.69 -8.15
N LEU A 264 -0.48 -2.23 -6.97
CA LEU A 264 -0.57 -1.46 -5.74
C LEU A 264 0.78 -0.79 -5.42
N GLY A 265 1.87 -1.58 -5.43
CA GLY A 265 3.21 -1.07 -5.18
C GLY A 265 3.64 0.00 -6.19
N THR A 266 3.32 -0.21 -7.46
CA THR A 266 3.70 0.68 -8.56
C THR A 266 2.95 2.02 -8.50
N VAL A 267 1.65 1.99 -8.22
CA VAL A 267 0.79 3.19 -8.26
C VAL A 267 0.85 4.02 -6.97
N TYR A 268 1.08 3.39 -5.82
CA TYR A 268 0.99 4.08 -4.52
C TYR A 268 2.28 4.11 -3.71
N MET A 269 3.19 3.14 -3.92
CA MET A 269 4.40 3.04 -3.09
C MET A 269 5.64 3.56 -3.82
N ALA A 270 5.80 3.23 -5.10
CA ALA A 270 6.91 3.70 -5.92
C ALA A 270 6.82 5.19 -6.27
N THR A 271 5.60 5.73 -6.29
CA THR A 271 5.33 7.15 -6.59
C THR A 271 5.24 8.03 -5.35
N ASP A 272 5.65 7.53 -4.18
CA ASP A 272 5.70 8.32 -2.96
C ASP A 272 6.67 9.51 -3.14
N PRO A 273 6.22 10.76 -2.98
CA PRO A 273 7.01 11.95 -3.31
C PRO A 273 8.30 12.12 -2.49
N VAL A 274 8.41 11.46 -1.33
CA VAL A 274 9.60 11.58 -0.47
C VAL A 274 10.69 10.59 -0.87
N SER A 275 10.31 9.37 -1.25
CA SER A 275 11.23 8.28 -1.54
C SER A 275 11.52 8.10 -3.04
N SER A 276 10.75 8.77 -3.91
CA SER A 276 10.93 8.69 -5.36
C SER A 276 12.06 9.59 -5.90
N PRO A 277 12.71 9.20 -7.01
CA PRO A 277 13.76 9.99 -7.64
C PRO A 277 13.22 11.30 -8.22
N LEU A 278 13.94 12.41 -7.99
CA LEU A 278 13.53 13.74 -8.46
C LEU A 278 14.10 14.10 -9.85
N THR A 279 15.15 13.42 -10.30
CA THR A 279 15.82 13.78 -11.57
C THR A 279 15.10 13.15 -12.78
N PRO A 280 14.97 13.86 -13.90
CA PRO A 280 14.29 13.34 -15.09
C PRO A 280 14.86 12.02 -15.62
N LYS A 281 16.16 11.77 -15.42
CA LYS A 281 16.83 10.53 -15.82
C LYS A 281 16.63 9.40 -14.80
N GLY A 282 16.63 9.71 -13.50
CA GLY A 282 16.42 8.69 -12.47
C GLY A 282 14.99 8.20 -12.34
N ILE A 283 14.04 8.92 -12.95
CA ILE A 283 12.61 8.56 -12.98
C ILE A 283 12.30 7.44 -14.00
N TRP A 284 13.15 7.25 -15.02
CA TRP A 284 13.00 6.24 -16.06
C TRP A 284 13.71 4.93 -15.70
#